data_AF-A0A2V8MMV3-F1
#
_entry.id   AF-A0A2V8MMV3-F1
#
_cell.length_a   1.000
_cell.length_b   1.000
_cell.length_c   1.000
_cell.angle_alpha   90.00
_cell.angle_beta   90.00
_cell.angle_gamma   90.00
#
_symmetry.space_group_name_H-M   'P 1'
#
loop_
_entity.id
_entity.type
_entity.pdbx_description
1 polymer ?
#
loop_
_entity_poly.entity_id
_entity_poly.type
_entity_poly.pdbx_seq_one_letter_code
_entity_poly.pdbx_strand_id
1 'polypeptide(L)'
;VSSGFDNIADLLFVSPATMERYLDAARKISRLAVGDPEMPVMVNIHRLHPEQWQEERVDELSFGTRGGLAVRSYFPVNAEYNFKVEVAGAARDAHQIEITIDGERMQLIPVGGNTGGTGGGRGRGRGAAADRPLEFRIPVKAGSRLVGVTFIEKNQARDEETLRPRMRGRGTLPALASVTISGPFNVNGPGDTPSRHRLFLCKPTGAADELACAKKILATLTRRAYRQPSTDALLHRGEDGRRVRPRHSKGARTRAGQPPIHVSHRE
;
A
#
# COMPACT_ATOMS: atom_id res chain seq x y z
N VAL A 1 -14.63 44.13 -34.70
CA VAL A 1 -13.41 44.01 -33.87
C VAL A 1 -13.12 42.53 -33.73
N SER A 2 -12.02 42.06 -34.32
CA SER A 2 -11.60 40.66 -34.33
C SER A 2 -11.39 40.20 -32.88
N SER A 3 -12.11 39.16 -32.46
CA SER A 3 -11.79 38.41 -31.24
C SER A 3 -10.47 37.69 -31.49
N GLY A 4 -9.37 38.38 -31.21
CA GLY A 4 -8.02 37.85 -31.33
C GLY A 4 -7.87 36.56 -30.53
N PHE A 5 -6.97 35.69 -31.00
CA PHE A 5 -6.62 34.38 -30.46
C PHE A 5 -6.04 34.38 -29.03
N ASP A 6 -6.44 35.35 -28.20
CA ASP A 6 -5.92 35.60 -26.86
C ASP A 6 -7.04 35.29 -25.85
N ASN A 7 -6.95 34.10 -25.23
CA ASN A 7 -7.83 33.57 -24.18
C ASN A 7 -9.25 33.13 -24.57
N ILE A 8 -9.36 32.09 -25.40
CA ILE A 8 -10.53 31.19 -25.34
C ILE A 8 -10.30 30.19 -24.18
N ALA A 9 -10.23 30.70 -22.95
CA ALA A 9 -10.24 29.86 -21.76
C ALA A 9 -11.66 29.33 -21.46
N ASP A 10 -12.69 30.07 -21.90
CA ASP A 10 -14.11 29.75 -21.66
C ASP A 10 -14.65 28.57 -22.50
N LEU A 11 -13.89 28.06 -23.48
CA LEU A 11 -14.22 26.81 -24.21
C LEU A 11 -13.38 25.61 -23.75
N LEU A 12 -12.54 25.77 -22.72
CA LEU A 12 -11.79 24.66 -22.12
C LEU A 12 -12.74 23.82 -21.25
N PHE A 13 -13.49 22.92 -21.87
CA PHE A 13 -14.25 21.92 -21.15
C PHE A 13 -13.31 20.85 -20.60
N VAL A 14 -13.10 20.85 -19.29
CA VAL A 14 -12.52 19.69 -18.61
C VAL A 14 -13.63 18.66 -18.44
N SER A 15 -13.43 17.46 -18.98
CA SER A 15 -14.36 16.35 -18.77
C SER A 15 -14.55 16.12 -17.25
N PRO A 16 -15.79 16.08 -16.75
CA PRO A 16 -16.06 15.79 -15.33
C PRO A 16 -15.39 14.50 -14.85
N ALA A 17 -15.39 13.45 -15.67
CA ALA A 17 -14.73 12.18 -15.35
C ALA A 17 -13.21 12.35 -15.17
N THR A 18 -12.58 13.20 -15.98
CA THR A 18 -11.15 13.50 -15.84
C THR A 18 -10.88 14.24 -14.52
N MET A 19 -11.73 15.20 -14.16
CA MET A 19 -11.62 15.93 -12.89
C MET A 19 -11.77 15.02 -11.67
N GLU A 20 -12.76 14.13 -11.69
CA GLU A 20 -12.96 13.12 -10.64
C GLU A 20 -11.71 12.24 -10.46
N ARG A 21 -11.13 11.75 -11.56
CA ARG A 21 -9.90 10.95 -11.50
C ARG A 21 -8.71 11.72 -10.93
N TYR A 22 -8.58 13.02 -11.24
CA TYR A 22 -7.55 13.86 -10.63
C TYR A 22 -7.77 14.05 -9.13
N LEU A 23 -9.02 14.25 -8.69
CA LEU A 23 -9.35 14.40 -7.27
C LEU A 23 -9.13 13.08 -6.50
N ASP A 24 -9.44 11.94 -7.10
CA ASP A 24 -9.16 10.63 -6.50
C ASP A 24 -7.66 10.37 -6.36
N ALA A 25 -6.89 10.68 -7.41
CA ALA A 25 -5.43 10.59 -7.35
C ALA A 25 -4.86 11.53 -6.26
N ALA A 26 -5.34 12.78 -6.21
CA ALA A 26 -4.94 13.76 -5.21
C ALA A 26 -5.28 13.30 -3.79
N ARG A 27 -6.47 12.72 -3.57
CA ARG A 27 -6.88 12.15 -2.28
C ARG A 27 -5.97 11.00 -1.89
N LYS A 28 -5.69 10.06 -2.81
CA LYS A 28 -4.78 8.93 -2.55
C LYS A 28 -3.38 9.40 -2.16
N ILE A 29 -2.79 10.32 -2.93
CA ILE A 29 -1.46 10.85 -2.65
C ILE A 29 -1.43 11.62 -1.32
N SER A 30 -2.46 12.43 -1.04
CA SER A 30 -2.57 13.19 0.20
C SER A 30 -2.61 12.28 1.43
N ARG A 31 -3.37 11.18 1.37
CA ARG A 31 -3.43 10.18 2.44
C ARG A 31 -2.08 9.51 2.70
N LEU A 32 -1.34 9.18 1.64
CA LEU A 32 0.01 8.59 1.75
C LEU A 32 1.05 9.57 2.29
N ALA A 33 0.94 10.85 1.91
CA ALA A 33 1.89 11.88 2.31
C ALA A 33 1.66 12.34 3.75
N VAL A 34 0.39 12.43 4.17
CA VAL A 34 0.01 12.75 5.56
C VAL A 34 0.15 11.53 6.47
N GLY A 35 -0.03 10.31 5.97
CA GLY A 35 -0.10 9.11 6.82
C GLY A 35 -1.46 9.02 7.51
N ASP A 36 -2.54 9.03 6.74
CA ASP A 36 -3.92 8.88 7.22
C ASP A 36 -4.14 7.51 7.88
N PRO A 37 -4.49 7.43 9.18
CA PRO A 37 -4.72 6.16 9.87
C PRO A 37 -5.90 5.35 9.30
N GLU A 38 -6.89 6.02 8.71
CA GLU A 38 -8.09 5.39 8.14
C GLU A 38 -7.85 4.89 6.70
N MET A 39 -6.60 4.84 6.26
CA MET A 39 -6.25 4.44 4.90
C MET A 39 -6.59 2.98 4.60
N PRO A 40 -7.08 2.68 3.37
CA PRO A 40 -7.37 1.31 2.99
C PRO A 40 -6.08 0.49 2.95
N VAL A 41 -6.24 -0.81 3.15
CA VAL A 41 -5.15 -1.79 2.99
C VAL A 41 -4.61 -1.69 1.57
N MET A 42 -3.31 -1.46 1.48
CA MET A 42 -2.52 -1.52 0.27
C MET A 42 -1.91 -2.91 0.15
N VAL A 43 -1.74 -3.36 -1.08
CA VAL A 43 -1.07 -4.62 -1.40
C VAL A 43 0.03 -4.31 -2.40
N ASN A 44 1.27 -4.57 -2.02
CA ASN A 44 2.43 -4.45 -2.90
C ASN A 44 2.98 -5.85 -3.18
N ILE A 45 3.02 -6.24 -4.44
CA ILE A 45 3.42 -7.58 -4.88
C ILE A 45 4.74 -7.47 -5.62
N HIS A 46 5.78 -8.07 -5.05
CA HIS A 46 7.11 -8.16 -5.64
C HIS A 46 7.32 -9.56 -6.20
N ARG A 47 7.20 -9.70 -7.52
CA ARG A 47 7.43 -10.97 -8.22
C ARG A 47 8.86 -11.06 -8.71
N LEU A 48 9.52 -12.16 -8.40
CA LEU A 48 10.85 -12.46 -8.93
C LEU A 48 10.71 -13.18 -10.26
N HIS A 49 11.56 -12.84 -11.23
CA HIS A 49 11.54 -13.47 -12.53
C HIS A 49 11.72 -14.99 -12.38
N PRO A 50 10.96 -15.84 -13.11
CA PRO A 50 11.06 -17.30 -12.97
C PRO A 50 12.46 -17.87 -13.23
N GLU A 51 13.27 -17.15 -14.01
CA GLU A 51 14.65 -17.50 -14.38
C GLU A 51 15.69 -16.69 -13.59
N GLN A 52 15.27 -15.89 -12.60
CA GLN A 52 16.22 -15.16 -11.76
C GLN A 52 17.04 -16.15 -10.94
N TRP A 53 18.36 -16.09 -11.12
CA TRP A 53 19.32 -16.86 -10.33
C TRP A 53 19.26 -16.43 -8.86
N GLN A 54 19.18 -17.38 -7.93
CA GLN A 54 19.01 -17.15 -6.49
C GLN A 54 19.98 -17.99 -5.63
N GLU A 55 21.11 -18.36 -6.21
CA GLU A 55 22.18 -19.07 -5.49
C GLU A 55 23.22 -18.12 -4.89
N GLU A 56 23.28 -16.88 -5.36
CA GLU A 56 24.24 -15.87 -4.89
C GLU A 56 23.55 -14.81 -4.03
N ARG A 57 24.33 -14.17 -3.15
CA ARG A 57 23.86 -13.09 -2.29
C ARG A 57 23.47 -11.87 -3.12
N VAL A 58 22.36 -11.23 -2.75
CA VAL A 58 21.99 -9.91 -3.29
C VAL A 58 22.71 -8.82 -2.50
N ASP A 59 23.29 -7.82 -3.16
CA ASP A 59 24.20 -6.84 -2.55
C ASP A 59 23.64 -6.10 -1.33
N GLU A 60 22.36 -5.72 -1.36
CA GLU A 60 21.67 -5.03 -0.25
C GLU A 60 21.26 -5.96 0.91
N LEU A 61 21.49 -7.28 0.80
CA LEU A 61 21.13 -8.27 1.82
C LEU A 61 22.34 -8.68 2.67
N SER A 62 22.05 -9.10 3.90
CA SER A 62 23.02 -9.51 4.91
C SER A 62 24.01 -10.56 4.39
N PHE A 63 25.23 -10.55 4.90
CA PHE A 63 26.23 -11.58 4.61
C PHE A 63 25.77 -12.96 5.11
N GLY A 64 26.23 -14.04 4.45
CA GLY A 64 25.80 -15.40 4.75
C GLY A 64 24.36 -15.71 4.34
N THR A 65 23.84 -14.95 3.36
CA THR A 65 22.51 -15.16 2.75
C THR A 65 22.64 -15.44 1.27
N ARG A 66 21.66 -16.11 0.68
CA ARG A 66 21.61 -16.43 -0.75
C ARG A 66 20.25 -16.08 -1.35
N GLY A 67 20.29 -15.55 -2.56
CA GLY A 67 19.12 -15.19 -3.34
C GLY A 67 18.18 -14.23 -2.62
N GLY A 68 16.93 -14.27 -3.04
CA GLY A 68 15.87 -13.48 -2.45
C GLY A 68 15.70 -12.09 -3.07
N LEU A 69 15.20 -11.17 -2.25
CA LEU A 69 14.73 -9.85 -2.67
C LEU A 69 15.16 -8.78 -1.65
N ALA A 70 15.82 -7.74 -2.13
CA ALA A 70 15.97 -6.46 -1.46
C ALA A 70 15.11 -5.42 -2.17
N VAL A 71 14.18 -4.78 -1.46
CA VAL A 71 13.30 -3.77 -2.05
C VAL A 71 13.04 -2.63 -1.09
N ARG A 72 13.19 -1.39 -1.59
CA ARG A 72 12.76 -0.19 -0.86
C ARG A 72 11.25 -0.03 -1.00
N SER A 73 10.56 -0.22 0.11
CA SER A 73 9.11 -0.08 0.20
C SER A 73 8.75 1.13 1.06
N TYR A 74 7.69 1.85 0.70
CA TYR A 74 7.19 2.98 1.46
C TYR A 74 6.03 2.55 2.37
N PHE A 75 6.20 2.77 3.67
CA PHE A 75 5.22 2.50 4.70
C PHE A 75 4.60 3.82 5.16
N PRO A 76 3.32 4.09 4.86
CA PRO A 76 2.71 5.42 5.08
C PRO A 76 2.44 5.75 6.55
N VAL A 77 2.29 4.76 7.42
CA VAL A 77 1.92 4.91 8.84
C VAL A 77 2.68 3.89 9.70
N ASN A 78 2.75 4.13 11.01
CA ASN A 78 3.23 3.12 11.95
C ASN A 78 2.11 2.08 12.10
N ALA A 79 2.36 0.85 11.69
CA ALA A 79 1.34 -0.18 11.67
C ALA A 79 1.96 -1.57 11.59
N GLU A 80 1.11 -2.57 11.72
CA GLU A 80 1.45 -3.94 11.38
C GLU A 80 1.21 -4.20 9.89
N TYR A 81 2.14 -4.91 9.25
CA TYR A 81 2.06 -5.30 7.85
C TYR A 81 2.19 -6.81 7.73
N ASN A 82 1.36 -7.42 6.90
CA ASN A 82 1.44 -8.85 6.59
C ASN A 82 2.40 -9.08 5.42
N PHE A 83 3.43 -9.87 5.66
CA PHE A 83 4.41 -10.32 4.69
C PHE A 83 4.06 -11.75 4.28
N LYS A 84 3.59 -11.89 3.06
CA LYS A 84 3.28 -13.17 2.43
C LYS A 84 4.43 -13.55 1.50
N VAL A 85 5.12 -14.63 1.81
CA VAL A 85 6.26 -15.15 1.05
C VAL A 85 5.86 -16.43 0.34
N GLU A 86 5.99 -16.43 -0.99
CA GLU A 86 5.76 -17.59 -1.83
C GLU A 86 7.12 -18.15 -2.27
N VAL A 87 7.34 -19.43 -1.97
CA VAL A 87 8.56 -20.16 -2.31
C VAL A 87 8.26 -21.05 -3.52
N ALA A 88 9.21 -21.13 -4.44
CA ALA A 88 9.22 -22.07 -5.55
C ALA A 88 10.41 -23.02 -5.42
N GLY A 89 10.26 -24.21 -6.01
CA GLY A 89 11.26 -25.28 -5.89
C GLY A 89 10.99 -26.18 -4.68
N ALA A 90 11.43 -27.43 -4.76
CA ALA A 90 11.24 -28.39 -3.69
C ALA A 90 12.38 -28.24 -2.67
N ALA A 91 12.07 -27.80 -1.45
CA ALA A 91 13.02 -27.80 -0.35
C ALA A 91 13.22 -29.23 0.18
N ARG A 92 14.14 -29.99 -0.46
CA ARG A 92 14.47 -31.37 -0.05
C ARG A 92 15.06 -31.41 1.36
N ASP A 93 15.91 -30.44 1.67
CA ASP A 93 16.51 -30.24 2.98
C ASP A 93 15.86 -29.06 3.72
N ALA A 94 16.08 -28.96 5.04
CA ALA A 94 15.56 -27.87 5.86
C ALA A 94 16.33 -26.57 5.63
N HIS A 95 15.73 -25.54 5.05
CA HIS A 95 16.30 -24.20 4.86
C HIS A 95 15.70 -23.21 5.86
N GLN A 96 16.25 -22.00 5.89
CA GLN A 96 15.68 -20.90 6.67
C GLN A 96 15.52 -19.67 5.78
N ILE A 97 14.36 -19.01 5.88
CA ILE A 97 14.11 -17.70 5.29
C ILE A 97 14.21 -16.65 6.39
N GLU A 98 14.97 -15.60 6.10
CA GLU A 98 15.10 -14.42 6.93
C GLU A 98 14.32 -13.25 6.31
N ILE A 99 13.56 -12.54 7.13
CA ILE A 99 12.96 -11.25 6.78
C ILE A 99 13.66 -10.17 7.60
N THR A 100 14.23 -9.18 6.91
CA THR A 100 14.91 -8.02 7.49
C THR A 100 14.24 -6.72 7.10
N ILE A 101 14.32 -5.73 7.99
CA ILE A 101 13.91 -4.35 7.74
C ILE A 101 15.07 -3.44 8.14
N ASP A 102 15.56 -2.65 7.20
CA ASP A 102 16.73 -1.77 7.38
C ASP A 102 17.97 -2.51 7.95
N GLY A 103 18.13 -3.79 7.59
CA GLY A 103 19.22 -4.66 8.05
C GLY A 103 18.97 -5.37 9.40
N GLU A 104 17.89 -5.03 10.11
CA GLU A 104 17.50 -5.71 11.35
C GLU A 104 16.67 -6.97 11.05
N ARG A 105 17.05 -8.11 11.63
CA ARG A 105 16.32 -9.38 11.49
C ARG A 105 15.00 -9.34 12.25
N MET A 106 13.89 -9.29 11.53
CA MET A 106 12.56 -9.28 12.10
C MET A 106 12.00 -10.69 12.30
N GLN A 107 12.33 -11.62 11.40
CA GLN A 107 11.79 -12.97 11.44
C GLN A 107 12.76 -13.99 10.81
N LEU A 108 12.78 -15.20 11.34
CA LEU A 108 13.53 -16.35 10.81
C LEU A 108 12.61 -17.59 10.75
N ILE A 109 12.48 -18.18 9.57
CA ILE A 109 11.42 -19.17 9.28
C ILE A 109 12.04 -20.44 8.72
N PRO A 110 11.82 -21.61 9.32
CA PRO A 110 12.22 -22.88 8.71
C PRO A 110 11.34 -23.19 7.50
N VAL A 111 11.96 -23.61 6.39
CA VAL A 111 11.30 -23.99 5.14
C VAL A 111 11.87 -25.30 4.62
N GLY A 112 11.01 -26.29 4.40
CA GLY A 112 11.42 -27.63 3.97
C GLY A 112 11.95 -28.49 5.11
N GLY A 113 12.42 -29.69 4.74
CA GLY A 113 12.75 -30.74 5.69
C GLY A 113 11.51 -31.43 6.28
N ASN A 114 11.70 -32.61 6.88
CA ASN A 114 10.67 -33.36 7.60
C ASN A 114 10.28 -32.61 8.90
N THR A 115 9.59 -31.49 8.80
CA THR A 115 8.92 -30.89 9.97
C THR A 115 7.66 -31.70 10.29
N GLY A 116 7.85 -32.81 11.02
CA GLY A 116 6.96 -33.23 12.11
C GLY A 116 5.50 -33.59 11.81
N GLY A 117 5.14 -34.02 10.60
CA GLY A 117 3.87 -34.72 10.40
C GLY A 117 4.07 -36.22 10.65
N THR A 118 3.64 -36.73 11.79
CA THR A 118 3.45 -38.18 12.02
C THR A 118 2.49 -38.73 10.96
N GLY A 119 3.07 -39.31 9.92
CA GLY A 119 2.35 -39.89 8.80
C GLY A 119 3.31 -40.70 7.95
N GLY A 120 3.67 -41.88 8.46
CA GLY A 120 4.43 -42.88 7.71
C GLY A 120 3.65 -43.26 6.45
N GLY A 121 4.11 -42.75 5.31
CA GLY A 121 3.55 -43.09 4.01
C GLY A 121 4.62 -42.95 2.95
N ARG A 122 5.21 -44.08 2.54
CA ARG A 122 5.96 -44.18 1.28
C ARG A 122 4.98 -43.94 0.13
N GLY A 123 4.76 -42.67 -0.20
CA GLY A 123 3.94 -42.23 -1.31
C GLY A 123 4.45 -40.89 -1.80
N ARG A 124 4.46 -40.69 -3.13
CA ARG A 124 4.83 -39.44 -3.82
C ARG A 124 3.82 -38.32 -3.50
N GLY A 125 3.73 -37.91 -2.24
CA GLY A 125 2.98 -36.75 -1.80
C GLY A 125 3.93 -35.56 -1.71
N ARG A 126 3.71 -34.54 -2.55
CA ARG A 126 4.17 -33.17 -2.28
C ARG A 126 3.88 -32.87 -0.81
N GLY A 127 4.90 -32.65 0.00
CA GLY A 127 4.70 -32.27 1.40
C GLY A 127 3.84 -31.00 1.42
N ALA A 128 2.63 -31.10 1.98
CA ALA A 128 1.63 -30.06 2.01
C ALA A 128 2.08 -28.76 2.74
N ALA A 129 3.26 -28.77 3.36
CA ALA A 129 3.90 -27.60 3.96
C ALA A 129 4.66 -26.71 2.96
N ALA A 130 5.01 -27.22 1.77
CA ALA A 130 5.73 -26.44 0.74
C ALA A 130 4.82 -25.56 -0.15
N ASP A 131 3.51 -25.83 -0.16
CA ASP A 131 2.54 -25.14 -1.03
C ASP A 131 1.71 -24.06 -0.29
N ARG A 132 1.88 -23.90 1.04
CA ARG A 132 1.21 -22.81 1.77
C ARG A 132 2.09 -21.57 1.77
N PRO A 133 1.58 -20.42 1.32
CA PRO A 133 2.32 -19.18 1.43
C PRO A 133 2.58 -18.89 2.90
N LEU A 134 3.80 -18.47 3.21
CA LEU A 134 4.21 -18.16 4.56
C LEU A 134 3.77 -16.73 4.87
N GLU A 135 2.89 -16.53 5.84
CA GLU A 135 2.31 -15.23 6.16
C GLU A 135 2.66 -14.80 7.60
N PHE A 136 3.19 -13.58 7.74
CA PHE A 136 3.64 -13.04 9.03
C PHE A 136 3.23 -11.59 9.19
N ARG A 137 2.72 -11.26 10.38
CA ARG A 137 2.41 -9.88 10.75
C ARG A 137 3.58 -9.27 11.49
N ILE A 138 4.19 -8.23 10.89
CA ILE A 138 5.38 -7.56 11.42
C ILE A 138 5.05 -6.08 11.68
N PRO A 139 5.34 -5.53 12.88
CA PRO A 139 5.22 -4.10 13.12
C PRO A 139 6.31 -3.35 12.36
N VAL A 140 5.93 -2.35 11.56
CA VAL A 140 6.86 -1.53 10.76
C VAL A 140 6.62 -0.06 11.04
N LYS A 141 7.71 0.68 11.25
CA LYS A 141 7.66 2.14 11.39
C LYS A 141 7.45 2.80 10.04
N ALA A 142 6.67 3.88 10.02
CA ALA A 142 6.44 4.70 8.84
C ALA A 142 7.77 5.17 8.20
N GLY A 143 7.71 5.42 6.89
CA GLY A 143 8.83 5.88 6.07
C GLY A 143 9.21 4.91 4.96
N SER A 144 10.23 5.30 4.19
CA SER A 144 10.87 4.39 3.23
C SER A 144 11.79 3.46 4.01
N ARG A 145 11.58 2.15 3.86
CA ARG A 145 12.34 1.09 4.53
C ARG A 145 12.88 0.12 3.50
N LEU A 146 14.10 -0.37 3.73
CA LEU A 146 14.67 -1.47 2.95
C LEU A 146 14.14 -2.79 3.53
N VAL A 147 13.34 -3.50 2.75
CA VAL A 147 12.85 -4.84 3.11
C VAL A 147 13.74 -5.86 2.42
N GLY A 148 14.34 -6.74 3.22
CA GLY A 148 15.06 -7.91 2.74
C GLY A 148 14.28 -9.19 3.02
N VAL A 149 14.11 -10.05 2.04
CA VAL A 149 13.62 -11.42 2.22
C VAL A 149 14.60 -12.34 1.51
N THR A 150 15.23 -13.26 2.25
CA THR A 150 16.34 -14.07 1.70
C THR A 150 16.46 -15.41 2.40
N PHE A 151 17.21 -16.35 1.80
CA PHE A 151 17.55 -17.60 2.46
C PHE A 151 18.87 -17.45 3.21
N ILE A 152 18.96 -18.05 4.40
CA ILE A 152 20.26 -18.25 5.04
C ILE A 152 21.07 -19.25 4.21
N GLU A 153 22.30 -18.86 3.88
CA GLU A 153 23.25 -19.74 3.20
C GLU A 153 23.74 -20.81 4.17
N LYS A 154 23.62 -22.09 3.79
CA LYS A 154 24.04 -23.21 4.64
C LYS A 154 25.53 -23.48 4.54
N ASN A 155 26.04 -23.48 3.33
CA ASN A 155 27.41 -23.76 2.98
C ASN A 155 27.74 -23.09 1.64
N GLN A 156 29.03 -22.97 1.33
CA GLN A 156 29.54 -22.44 0.07
C GLN A 156 29.57 -23.50 -1.05
N ALA A 157 28.91 -24.65 -0.83
CA ALA A 157 28.86 -25.70 -1.84
C ALA A 157 27.88 -25.28 -2.93
N ARG A 158 28.37 -25.22 -4.18
CA ARG A 158 27.48 -24.99 -5.33
C ARG A 158 26.55 -26.18 -5.50
N ASP A 159 25.32 -25.88 -5.91
CA ASP A 159 24.32 -26.91 -6.18
C ASP A 159 24.83 -27.81 -7.31
N GLU A 160 24.70 -29.13 -7.14
CA GLU A 160 25.04 -30.07 -8.20
C GLU A 160 23.94 -30.01 -9.26
N GLU A 161 24.25 -29.38 -10.38
CA GLU A 161 23.30 -29.25 -11.48
C GLU A 161 22.95 -30.64 -12.02
N THR A 162 21.65 -30.89 -12.23
CA THR A 162 21.22 -32.13 -12.88
C THR A 162 21.83 -32.21 -14.29
N LEU A 163 22.32 -33.38 -14.68
CA LEU A 163 22.88 -33.67 -16.03
C LEU A 163 22.02 -33.20 -17.21
N ARG A 164 20.72 -32.98 -16.98
CA ARG A 164 19.81 -32.28 -17.89
C ARG A 164 19.14 -31.14 -17.13
N PRO A 165 19.73 -29.94 -17.10
CA PRO A 165 19.12 -28.82 -16.41
C PRO A 165 17.79 -28.49 -17.07
N ARG A 166 16.81 -28.08 -16.26
CA ARG A 166 15.63 -27.44 -16.83
C ARG A 166 16.12 -26.15 -17.47
N MET A 167 16.02 -26.06 -18.80
CA MET A 167 16.46 -24.88 -19.59
C MET A 167 15.90 -23.55 -19.07
N ARG A 168 14.86 -23.58 -18.24
CA ARG A 168 14.30 -22.46 -17.47
C ARG A 168 13.96 -22.94 -16.05
N GLY A 169 14.65 -22.44 -15.03
CA GLY A 169 14.39 -22.86 -13.65
C GLY A 169 15.28 -22.17 -12.61
N ARG A 170 14.85 -22.22 -11.35
CA ARG A 170 15.53 -21.60 -10.19
C ARG A 170 16.50 -22.58 -9.50
N GLY A 171 17.29 -23.33 -10.27
CA GLY A 171 18.18 -24.38 -9.73
C GLY A 171 17.44 -25.55 -9.08
N THR A 172 18.12 -26.37 -8.27
CA THR A 172 17.49 -27.43 -7.46
C THR A 172 17.15 -26.98 -6.03
N LEU A 173 17.78 -25.90 -5.57
CA LEU A 173 17.50 -25.24 -4.30
C LEU A 173 16.13 -24.54 -4.26
N PRO A 174 15.52 -24.38 -3.07
CA PRO A 174 14.35 -23.51 -2.93
C PRO A 174 14.74 -22.05 -3.20
N ALA A 175 13.81 -21.33 -3.82
CA ALA A 175 13.97 -19.96 -4.29
C ALA A 175 12.69 -19.15 -4.05
N LEU A 176 12.80 -17.83 -3.91
CA LEU A 176 11.63 -16.97 -3.75
C LEU A 176 10.92 -16.79 -5.08
N ALA A 177 9.59 -16.95 -5.07
CA ALA A 177 8.73 -16.70 -6.22
C ALA A 177 8.11 -15.31 -6.15
N SER A 178 7.55 -14.97 -5.00
CA SER A 178 6.97 -13.64 -4.77
C SER A 178 7.00 -13.27 -3.29
N VAL A 179 7.05 -11.97 -3.03
CA VAL A 179 6.84 -11.38 -1.71
C VAL A 179 5.70 -10.37 -1.83
N THR A 180 4.62 -10.59 -1.08
CA THR A 180 3.49 -9.68 -1.02
C THR A 180 3.44 -9.00 0.35
N ILE A 181 3.50 -7.68 0.36
CA ILE A 181 3.38 -6.86 1.55
C ILE A 181 1.99 -6.25 1.55
N SER A 182 1.19 -6.55 2.56
CA SER A 182 -0.16 -5.99 2.72
C SER A 182 -0.33 -5.29 4.05
N GLY A 183 -1.04 -4.17 4.05
CA GLY A 183 -1.28 -3.35 5.22
C GLY A 183 -1.58 -1.91 4.82
N PRO A 184 -1.81 -1.00 5.76
CA PRO A 184 -1.56 -1.16 7.19
C PRO A 184 -2.68 -1.90 7.94
N PHE A 185 -2.33 -2.66 8.97
CA PHE A 185 -3.23 -3.23 9.98
C PHE A 185 -2.86 -2.66 11.35
N ASN A 186 -3.81 -2.55 12.29
CA ASN A 186 -3.54 -2.10 13.66
C ASN A 186 -2.69 -0.81 13.70
N VAL A 187 -3.24 0.28 13.16
CA VAL A 187 -2.49 1.52 12.96
C VAL A 187 -2.19 2.20 14.29
N ASN A 188 -0.90 2.45 14.54
CA ASN A 188 -0.34 3.07 15.75
C ASN A 188 0.07 4.53 15.50
N GLY A 189 -0.68 5.23 14.63
CA GLY A 189 -0.50 6.64 14.31
C GLY A 189 0.26 6.91 13.00
N PRO A 190 0.31 8.20 12.59
CA PRO A 190 0.82 8.60 11.26
C PRO A 190 2.34 8.42 11.10
N GLY A 191 3.06 8.17 12.18
CA GLY A 191 4.50 8.01 12.21
C GLY A 191 5.28 9.27 11.83
N ASP A 192 6.60 9.08 11.69
CA ASP A 192 7.53 10.12 11.27
C ASP A 192 8.07 9.81 9.88
N THR A 193 7.77 10.67 8.91
CA THR A 193 8.13 10.45 7.50
C THR A 193 8.73 11.71 6.86
N PRO A 194 9.63 11.56 5.87
CA PRO A 194 10.16 12.70 5.12
C PRO A 194 9.07 13.55 4.46
N SER A 195 7.97 12.94 4.05
CA SER A 195 6.80 13.63 3.50
C SER A 195 6.15 14.53 4.54
N ARG A 196 5.91 14.02 5.76
CA ARG A 196 5.34 14.80 6.87
C ARG A 196 6.25 15.96 7.26
N HIS A 197 7.57 15.78 7.28
CA HIS A 197 8.52 16.87 7.52
C HIS A 197 8.46 17.99 6.48
N ARG A 198 8.12 17.67 5.22
CA ARG A 198 7.95 18.68 4.15
C ARG A 198 6.58 19.37 4.16
N LEU A 199 5.56 18.72 4.72
CA LEU A 199 4.18 19.22 4.80
C LEU A 199 3.94 20.03 6.08
N PHE A 200 4.29 19.46 7.23
CA PHE A 200 4.02 20.03 8.55
C PHE A 200 5.22 20.87 9.02
N LEU A 201 5.28 22.12 8.54
CA LEU A 201 6.34 23.09 8.85
C LEU A 201 6.35 23.58 10.31
N CYS A 202 5.25 23.34 11.02
CA CYS A 202 5.09 23.63 12.44
C CYS A 202 4.22 22.54 13.06
N LYS A 203 4.36 22.35 14.37
CA LYS A 203 3.47 21.53 15.19
C LYS A 203 2.94 22.44 16.29
N PRO A 204 1.61 22.60 16.43
CA PRO A 204 1.05 23.45 17.48
C PRO A 204 1.36 22.83 18.85
N THR A 205 1.75 23.66 19.81
CA THR A 205 1.99 23.26 21.21
C THR A 205 0.74 23.36 22.08
N GLY A 206 -0.26 24.12 21.63
CA GLY A 206 -1.58 24.21 22.25
C GLY A 206 -2.62 24.75 21.28
N ALA A 207 -3.88 24.78 21.72
CA ALA A 207 -5.03 25.16 20.88
C ALA A 207 -4.92 26.57 20.27
N ALA A 208 -4.26 27.51 20.96
CA ALA A 208 -4.06 28.87 20.46
C ALA A 208 -3.16 28.94 19.21
N ASP A 209 -2.22 28.01 19.07
CA ASP A 209 -1.26 27.98 17.96
C ASP A 209 -1.80 27.26 16.71
N GLU A 210 -2.90 26.50 16.86
CA GLU A 210 -3.43 25.63 15.80
C GLU A 210 -3.80 26.43 14.56
N LEU A 211 -4.54 27.53 14.71
CA LEU A 211 -4.99 28.34 13.59
C LEU A 211 -3.82 28.99 12.84
N ALA A 212 -2.85 29.55 13.56
CA ALA A 212 -1.68 30.18 12.97
C ALA A 212 -0.81 29.15 12.23
N CYS A 213 -0.60 27.98 12.83
CA CYS A 213 0.17 26.91 12.22
C CYS A 213 -0.55 26.33 10.98
N ALA A 214 -1.85 26.09 11.05
CA ALA A 214 -2.66 25.62 9.92
C ALA A 214 -2.61 26.62 8.73
N LYS A 215 -2.79 27.92 9.01
CA LYS A 215 -2.68 28.97 7.98
C LYS A 215 -1.30 28.97 7.31
N LYS A 216 -0.21 28.81 8.08
CA LYS A 216 1.15 28.73 7.54
C LYS A 216 1.36 27.52 6.62
N ILE A 217 0.85 26.36 7.00
CA ILE A 217 0.92 25.14 6.20
C ILE A 217 0.13 25.32 4.89
N LEU A 218 -1.13 25.74 4.99
CA LEU A 218 -2.00 25.95 3.83
C LEU A 218 -1.49 27.03 2.87
N ALA A 219 -0.96 28.14 3.40
CA ALA A 219 -0.35 29.20 2.59
C ALA A 219 0.87 28.68 1.80
N THR A 220 1.68 27.81 2.41
CA THR A 220 2.84 27.23 1.72
C THR A 220 2.42 26.23 0.64
N LEU A 221 1.41 25.41 0.91
CA LEU A 221 0.88 24.45 -0.06
C LEU A 221 0.21 25.15 -1.24
N THR A 222 -0.64 26.15 -1.00
CA THR A 222 -1.31 26.92 -2.06
C THR A 222 -0.31 27.67 -2.93
N ARG A 223 0.73 28.27 -2.34
CA ARG A 223 1.82 28.90 -3.09
C ARG A 223 2.54 27.91 -4.01
N ARG A 224 2.80 26.69 -3.55
CA ARG A 224 3.44 25.64 -4.38
C ARG A 224 2.51 25.13 -5.49
N ALA A 225 1.22 24.98 -5.19
CA ALA A 225 0.24 24.44 -6.13
C ALA A 225 -0.14 25.44 -7.24
N TYR A 226 -0.48 26.66 -6.86
CA TYR A 226 -1.00 27.68 -7.79
C TYR A 226 0.06 28.68 -8.27
N ARG A 227 1.28 28.62 -7.72
CA ARG A 227 2.39 29.55 -8.03
C ARG A 227 2.02 31.03 -7.85
N GLN A 228 0.98 31.33 -7.08
CA GLN A 228 0.50 32.69 -6.76
C GLN A 228 0.80 33.06 -5.30
N PRO A 229 0.88 34.37 -4.97
CA PRO A 229 0.87 34.83 -3.59
C PRO A 229 -0.40 34.36 -2.88
N SER A 230 -0.26 33.82 -1.67
CA SER A 230 -1.39 33.39 -0.84
C SER A 230 -2.17 34.63 -0.36
N THR A 231 -3.22 35.03 -1.06
CA THR A 231 -4.18 36.04 -0.60
C THR A 231 -5.24 35.39 0.31
N ASP A 232 -5.80 36.13 1.27
CA ASP A 232 -6.78 35.59 2.24
C ASP A 232 -7.99 34.92 1.57
N ALA A 233 -8.39 35.36 0.38
CA ALA A 233 -9.46 34.75 -0.41
C ALA A 233 -9.18 33.29 -0.83
N LEU A 234 -7.90 32.91 -1.00
CA LEU A 234 -7.50 31.52 -1.30
C LEU A 234 -7.54 30.63 -0.07
N LEU A 235 -7.26 31.18 1.12
CA LEU A 235 -7.32 30.43 2.38
C LEU A 235 -8.77 30.08 2.75
N HIS A 236 -9.71 31.02 2.59
CA HIS A 236 -11.12 30.76 2.85
C HIS A 236 -11.76 29.74 1.90
N ARG A 237 -11.31 29.67 0.63
CA ARG A 237 -11.78 28.63 -0.30
C ARG A 237 -11.36 27.21 0.11
N GLY A 238 -10.23 27.08 0.82
CA GLY A 238 -9.79 25.80 1.40
C GLY A 238 -10.59 25.39 2.65
N GLU A 239 -11.09 26.35 3.41
CA GLU A 239 -11.88 26.12 4.64
C GLU A 239 -13.34 25.70 4.34
N ASP A 240 -13.92 26.17 3.24
CA ASP A 240 -15.33 25.94 2.90
C ASP A 240 -15.65 24.52 2.37
N GLY A 241 -14.63 23.71 2.05
CA GLY A 241 -14.79 22.32 1.63
C GLY A 241 -15.37 21.39 2.71
N ARG A 242 -15.50 21.86 3.96
CA ARG A 242 -16.04 21.11 5.10
C ARG A 242 -17.55 21.31 5.33
N ARG A 243 -18.22 22.22 4.60
CA ARG A 243 -19.68 22.42 4.73
C ARG A 243 -20.45 21.50 3.78
N VAL A 244 -20.52 20.22 4.14
CA VAL A 244 -21.59 19.34 3.63
C VAL A 244 -22.90 19.83 4.22
N ARG A 245 -23.68 20.59 3.43
CA ARG A 245 -25.05 20.98 3.82
C ARG A 245 -25.91 19.71 3.93
N PRO A 246 -26.66 19.50 5.03
CA PRO A 246 -27.56 18.37 5.13
C PRO A 246 -28.69 18.52 4.11
N ARG A 247 -28.82 17.53 3.21
CA ARG A 247 -29.97 17.40 2.30
C ARG A 247 -31.23 17.31 3.16
N HIS A 248 -32.04 18.37 3.17
CA HIS A 248 -33.42 18.30 3.66
C HIS A 248 -34.22 17.44 2.68
N SER A 249 -34.55 16.22 3.10
CA SER A 249 -35.56 15.38 2.46
C SER A 249 -36.93 16.02 2.65
N LYS A 250 -37.47 16.63 1.59
CA LYS A 250 -38.88 17.05 1.56
C LYS A 250 -39.76 15.80 1.67
N GLY A 251 -40.78 15.92 2.52
CA GLY A 251 -41.59 14.85 3.06
C GLY A 251 -42.32 14.00 2.01
N ALA A 252 -42.34 12.71 2.31
CA ALA A 252 -43.27 11.75 1.74
C ALA A 252 -44.70 12.14 2.14
N ARG A 253 -45.57 12.35 1.14
CA ARG A 253 -47.02 12.41 1.35
C ARG A 253 -47.54 11.01 1.64
N THR A 254 -47.92 10.76 2.89
CA THR A 254 -48.76 9.64 3.28
C THR A 254 -50.19 9.85 2.78
N ARG A 255 -50.66 8.94 1.92
CA ARG A 255 -52.08 8.73 1.59
C ARG A 255 -52.78 8.11 2.81
N ALA A 256 -53.89 8.70 3.26
CA ALA A 256 -55.02 7.96 3.84
C ALA A 256 -56.27 8.86 3.95
N GLY A 257 -57.35 8.41 3.31
CA GLY A 257 -58.72 8.51 3.84
C GLY A 257 -59.52 9.79 3.64
N GLN A 258 -60.40 9.81 2.63
CA GLN A 258 -61.75 10.37 2.79
C GLN A 258 -62.75 9.71 1.81
N PRO A 259 -64.03 9.51 2.21
CA PRO A 259 -64.95 8.49 1.68
C PRO A 259 -65.99 9.06 0.67
N PRO A 260 -66.96 8.28 0.17
CA PRO A 260 -67.48 8.39 -1.20
C PRO A 260 -68.58 9.44 -1.38
N ILE A 261 -68.72 9.94 -2.62
CA ILE A 261 -69.88 10.71 -3.06
C ILE A 261 -70.63 9.87 -4.11
N HIS A 262 -71.94 9.83 -3.93
CA HIS A 262 -72.92 9.01 -4.62
C HIS A 262 -73.77 9.91 -5.56
N VAL A 263 -74.18 9.37 -6.71
CA VAL A 263 -75.32 9.82 -7.59
C VAL A 263 -75.01 11.10 -8.41
N SER A 264 -75.36 11.30 -9.70
CA SER A 264 -76.49 10.86 -10.52
C SER A 264 -76.19 10.94 -12.04
N HIS A 265 -77.13 10.35 -12.78
CA HIS A 265 -77.31 10.19 -14.22
C HIS A 265 -77.28 11.43 -15.14
N ARG A 266 -76.93 11.12 -16.42
CA ARG A 266 -77.50 11.57 -17.73
C ARG A 266 -78.12 12.98 -17.83
N GLU A 267 -77.66 13.72 -18.84
CA GLU A 267 -78.28 13.81 -20.18
C GLU A 267 -77.20 14.08 -21.23
#